data_AF-A0A6N9PZV4-F1
#
_entry.id   AF-A0A6N9PZV4-F1
#
_cell.length_a   1.000
_cell.length_b   1.000
_cell.length_c   1.000
_cell.angle_alpha   90.00
_cell.angle_beta   90.00
_cell.angle_gamma   90.00
#
_symmetry.space_group_name_H-M   'P 1'
#
loop_
_entity.id
_entity.type
_entity.pdbx_description
1 polymer ?
#
loop_
_entity_poly.entity_id
_entity_poly.type
_entity_poly.pdbx_seq_one_letter_code
_entity_poly.pdbx_strand_id
1 'polypeptide(L)' 'MQPAEAKTATIYRRIGSTTYKLRVHFSDTAQETMNDKILHLIQHEAVTNAADCGTMNIPQMTQPLEGSSL' A
#
# COMPACT_ATOMS: atom_id res chain seq x y z
N MET A 1 20.78 23.31 11.03
CA MET A 1 20.00 23.03 9.80
C MET A 1 18.57 22.72 10.26
N GLN A 2 17.59 23.56 9.92
CA GLN A 2 16.19 23.28 10.28
C GLN A 2 15.68 22.12 9.41
N PRO A 3 15.04 21.09 9.99
CA PRO A 3 14.45 20.03 9.19
C PRO A 3 13.32 20.64 8.36
N ALA A 4 13.42 20.53 7.05
CA ALA A 4 12.38 20.97 6.13
C ALA A 4 11.05 20.31 6.52
N GLU A 5 10.03 21.13 6.75
CA GLU A 5 8.69 20.70 7.10
C GLU A 5 8.17 19.74 6.01
N ALA A 6 8.08 18.45 6.34
CA ALA A 6 7.61 17.45 5.40
C ALA A 6 6.14 17.72 5.10
N LYS A 7 5.86 18.30 3.93
CA LYS A 7 4.50 18.52 3.46
C LYS A 7 3.83 17.15 3.33
N THR A 8 2.82 16.91 4.17
CA THR A 8 2.07 15.66 4.17
C THR A 8 0.63 15.90 3.74
N ALA A 9 0.09 15.00 2.92
CA ALA A 9 -1.32 15.01 2.55
C ALA A 9 -1.94 13.67 2.95
N THR A 10 -3.16 13.71 3.50
CA THR A 10 -3.93 12.49 3.76
C THR A 10 -5.06 12.41 2.75
N ILE A 11 -5.15 11.30 2.03
CA ILE A 11 -6.16 11.04 1.00
C ILE A 11 -7.03 9.89 1.49
N TYR A 12 -8.34 10.10 1.46
CA TYR A 12 -9.31 9.04 1.70
C TYR A 12 -9.95 8.65 0.38
N ARG A 13 -9.91 7.36 0.04
CA ARG A 13 -10.54 6.86 -1.19
C ARG A 13 -11.30 5.58 -0.92
N ARG A 14 -12.58 5.56 -1.30
CA ARG A 14 -13.41 4.36 -1.26
C ARG A 14 -13.34 3.63 -2.59
N ILE A 15 -13.08 2.32 -2.53
CA ILE A 15 -13.11 1.39 -3.66
C ILE A 15 -13.95 0.20 -3.22
N GLY A 16 -15.11 0.02 -3.85
CA GLY A 16 -16.12 -0.95 -3.40
C GLY A 16 -16.66 -0.62 -2.00
N SER A 17 -16.63 -1.62 -1.10
CA SER A 17 -16.99 -1.46 0.32
C SER A 17 -15.84 -0.96 1.19
N THR A 18 -14.61 -0.95 0.69
CA THR A 18 -13.42 -0.63 1.48
C THR A 18 -13.05 0.84 1.33
N THR A 19 -12.76 1.50 2.45
CA THR A 19 -12.24 2.87 2.49
C THR A 19 -10.76 2.84 2.84
N TYR A 20 -9.93 3.29 1.91
CA TYR A 20 -8.49 3.40 2.07
C TYR A 20 -8.12 4.78 2.61
N LYS A 21 -7.24 4.80 3.61
CA LYS A 21 -6.59 6.01 4.13
C LYS A 21 -5.12 5.98 3.70
N LEU A 22 -4.75 6.89 2.81
CA LEU A 22 -3.39 7.02 2.30
C LEU A 22 -2.74 8.27 2.92
N ARG A 23 -1.52 8.13 3.42
CA ARG A 23 -0.67 9.27 3.81
C ARG A 23 0.42 9.44 2.78
N VAL A 24 0.46 10.61 2.15
CA VAL A 24 1.46 10.99 1.15
C VAL A 24 2.46 11.94 1.79
N HIS A 25 3.74 11.61 1.70
CA HIS A 25 4.83 12.43 2.20
C HIS A 25 5.58 13.02 1.00
N PHE A 26 5.50 14.34 0.84
CA PHE A 26 6.27 15.08 -0.14
C PHE A 26 7.61 15.49 0.47
N SER A 27 8.67 15.40 -0.32
CA SER A 27 10.00 15.85 0.09
C SER A 27 10.69 16.46 -1.11
N ASP A 28 11.10 17.71 -0.99
CA ASP A 28 11.83 18.44 -2.03
C ASP A 28 13.32 18.05 -2.06
N THR A 29 13.81 17.39 -1.00
CA THR A 29 15.21 16.98 -0.85
C THR A 29 15.40 15.47 -0.95
N ALA A 30 14.33 14.68 -1.08
CA ALA A 30 14.44 13.24 -1.23
C ALA A 30 14.98 12.91 -2.62
N GLN A 31 16.08 12.15 -2.66
CA GLN A 31 16.65 11.62 -3.90
C GLN A 31 16.05 10.27 -4.31
N GLU A 32 15.34 9.61 -3.39
CA GLU A 32 14.74 8.31 -3.63
C GLU A 32 13.57 8.40 -4.62
N THR A 33 13.58 7.53 -5.61
CA THR A 33 12.50 7.37 -6.57
C THR A 33 11.34 6.57 -5.97
N MET A 34 10.17 6.59 -6.63
CA MET A 34 9.05 5.72 -6.25
C MET A 34 9.42 4.23 -6.30
N ASN A 35 10.27 3.83 -7.25
CA ASN A 35 10.76 2.46 -7.34
C ASN A 35 11.63 2.09 -6.13
N ASP A 36 12.53 2.98 -5.70
CA ASP A 36 13.37 2.74 -4.52
C ASP A 36 12.50 2.53 -3.27
N LYS A 37 11.45 3.33 -3.13
CA LYS A 37 10.49 3.21 -2.01
C LYS A 37 9.68 1.92 -2.06
N ILE A 38 9.18 1.52 -3.24
CA ILE A 38 8.44 0.26 -3.41
C ILE A 38 9.36 -0.93 -3.10
N LEU A 39 10.58 -0.90 -3.63
CA LEU A 39 11.56 -1.97 -3.42
C LEU A 39 11.93 -2.08 -1.94
N HIS A 40 12.17 -0.94 -1.27
CA HIS A 40 12.44 -0.90 0.16
C HIS A 40 11.28 -1.48 0.97
N LEU A 41 10.03 -1.10 0.67
CA LEU A 41 8.85 -1.64 1.34
C LEU A 41 8.74 -3.16 1.18
N ILE A 42 8.97 -3.69 -0.02
CA ILE A 42 8.92 -5.13 -0.28
C ILE A 42 10.04 -5.86 0.46
N GLN A 43 11.26 -5.31 0.47
CA GLN A 43 12.42 -5.96 1.07
C GLN A 43 12.44 -5.87 2.60
N HIS A 44 11.94 -4.77 3.17
CA HIS A 44 12.13 -4.44 4.58
C HIS A 44 10.85 -4.35 5.41
N GLU A 45 9.67 -4.22 4.81
CA GLU A 45 8.39 -4.19 5.56
C GLU A 45 7.47 -5.36 5.22
N ALA A 46 7.46 -5.83 3.97
CA ALA A 46 6.63 -6.99 3.59
C ALA A 46 7.13 -8.32 4.17
N VAL A 47 8.36 -8.36 4.70
CA VAL A 47 9.01 -9.58 5.23
C VAL A 47 9.11 -9.60 6.77
N THR A 48 8.71 -8.54 7.47
CA THR A 48 9.00 -8.36 8.91
C THR A 48 7.83 -7.76 9.67
N ASN A 49 6.65 -8.36 9.58
CA ASN A 49 5.77 -8.50 10.73
C ASN A 49 4.71 -9.57 10.47
N ALA A 50 5.17 -10.83 10.43
CA ALA A 50 4.33 -11.99 10.62
C ALA A 50 3.91 -12.19 12.10
N ALA A 51 4.25 -11.23 12.98
CA ALA A 51 3.73 -11.16 14.33
C ALA A 51 2.87 -9.90 14.45
N ASP A 52 1.56 -10.11 14.48
CA ASP A 52 0.55 -9.21 15.06
C ASP A 52 -0.25 -8.23 14.17
N CYS A 53 -0.20 -8.34 12.83
CA CYS A 53 -1.34 -7.90 12.02
C CYS A 53 -1.80 -9.05 11.14
N GLY A 54 -3.01 -9.55 11.42
CA GLY A 54 -3.55 -10.81 10.93
C GLY A 54 -3.23 -11.06 9.46
N THR A 55 -2.58 -12.19 9.22
CA THR A 55 -2.44 -12.84 7.92
C THR A 55 -3.74 -12.64 7.15
N MET A 56 -3.78 -11.68 6.21
CA MET A 56 -4.85 -11.67 5.25
C MET A 56 -4.61 -12.91 4.40
N ASN A 57 -5.37 -13.96 4.68
CA ASN A 57 -5.37 -15.16 3.86
C ASN A 57 -5.42 -14.72 2.40
N ILE A 58 -4.54 -15.27 1.57
CA ILE A 58 -4.58 -15.09 0.11
C ILE A 58 -6.06 -15.24 -0.28
N PRO A 59 -6.69 -14.24 -0.93
CA PRO A 59 -8.10 -14.35 -1.28
C PRO A 59 -8.25 -15.64 -2.09
N GLN A 60 -8.94 -16.61 -1.49
CA GLN A 60 -9.33 -17.85 -2.14
C GLN A 60 -10.26 -17.41 -3.27
N MET A 61 -9.73 -17.35 -4.48
CA MET A 61 -10.51 -17.09 -5.69
C MET A 61 -11.50 -18.26 -5.82
N THR A 62 -12.70 -18.08 -5.29
CA THR A 62 -13.81 -19.02 -5.48
C THR A 62 -14.21 -18.95 -6.95
N GLN A 63 -13.70 -19.94 -7.68
CA GLN A 63 -14.15 -20.50 -8.95
C GLN A 63 -14.37 -19.54 -10.15
N PRO A 64 -13.83 -19.89 -11.33
CA PRO A 64 -14.18 -19.20 -12.57
C PRO A 64 -15.69 -19.21 -12.79
N LEU A 65 -16.20 -18.08 -13.28
CA LEU A 65 -17.54 -17.89 -13.82
C LEU A 65 -17.88 -19.03 -14.80
N GLU A 66 -18.72 -19.97 -14.37
CA GLU A 66 -19.37 -20.92 -15.27
C GLU A 66 -20.09 -20.10 -16.35
N GLY A 67 -19.60 -20.22 -17.58
CA GLY A 67 -20.13 -19.51 -18.72
C GLY A 67 -21.63 -19.72 -18.83
N SER A 68 -22.36 -18.63 -18.70
CA SER A 68 -23.70 -18.55 -19.27
C SER A 68 -23.61 -18.72 -20.79
N SER A 69 -24.59 -19.46 -21.33
CA SER A 69 -24.97 -19.61 -22.74
C SER A 69 -24.37 -20.78 -23.51
N LEU A 70 -25.14 -21.86 -23.66
CA LEU A 70 -26.07 -22.09 -24.78
C LEU A 70 -27.21 -23.03 -24.35
#